data_AF-A0A7W7KQP5-F1
#
_entry.id   AF-A0A7W7KQP5-F1
#
_cell.length_a   1.000
_cell.length_b   1.000
_cell.length_c   1.000
_cell.angle_alpha   90.00
_cell.angle_beta   90.00
_cell.angle_gamma   90.00
#
_symmetry.space_group_name_H-M   'P 1'
#
loop_
_entity.id
_entity.type
_entity.pdbx_description
1 polymer ?
#
loop_
_entity_poly.entity_id
_entity_poly.type
_entity_poly.pdbx_seq_one_letter_code
_entity_poly.pdbx_strand_id
1 'polypeptide(L)'
;MSWIELPRNQRKLDVHRLKTLIMTEQMDRFWYSKDQDGIDTQLMRIKLPVGEDALYDITMMTAQLYAARLAAEEMGQLPGERLAITQQLLSRMDMVTQELFVVDNEHPDGVGLFIVLNSDGLTHELIDEILLDFINNDSIPLKMRAINPATLVERLMKVREERKHDFYPL
;
A
#
# COMPACT_ATOMS: atom_id res chain seq x y z
N MET A 1 11.62 15.15 -15.71
CA MET A 1 11.05 14.40 -16.85
C MET A 1 10.46 13.16 -16.24
N SER A 2 9.14 12.99 -16.33
CA SER A 2 8.43 11.83 -15.80
C SER A 2 8.87 10.57 -16.52
N TRP A 3 8.85 9.41 -15.86
CA TRP A 3 9.24 8.14 -16.46
C TRP A 3 8.43 7.82 -17.72
N ILE A 4 7.14 8.16 -17.73
CA ILE A 4 6.23 7.94 -18.88
C ILE A 4 6.68 8.74 -20.12
N GLU A 5 7.41 9.84 -19.93
CA GLU A 5 7.93 10.72 -20.99
C GLU A 5 9.23 10.17 -21.61
N LEU A 6 9.87 9.18 -20.97
CA LEU A 6 11.07 8.56 -21.53
C LEU A 6 10.76 7.85 -22.86
N PRO A 7 11.72 7.83 -23.81
CA PRO A 7 11.58 7.09 -25.05
C PRO A 7 11.17 5.63 -24.80
N ARG A 8 10.24 5.12 -25.61
CA ARG A 8 9.66 3.78 -25.45
C ARG A 8 10.72 2.67 -25.27
N ASN A 9 11.82 2.74 -26.02
CA ASN A 9 12.90 1.75 -25.92
C ASN A 9 13.57 1.73 -24.53
N GLN A 10 13.69 2.88 -23.86
CA GLN A 10 14.24 2.95 -22.50
C GLN A 10 13.27 2.34 -21.50
N ARG A 11 11.98 2.69 -21.58
CA ARG A 11 10.93 2.08 -20.75
C ARG A 11 10.85 0.56 -20.90
N LYS A 12 10.96 0.05 -22.14
CA LYS A 12 11.02 -1.41 -22.40
C LYS A 12 12.20 -2.09 -21.73
N LEU A 13 13.37 -1.46 -21.73
CA LEU A 13 14.56 -2.00 -21.06
C LEU A 13 14.36 -2.06 -19.55
N ASP A 14 13.76 -1.04 -18.94
CA ASP A 14 13.44 -1.03 -17.51
C ASP A 14 12.45 -2.13 -17.13
N VAL A 15 11.36 -2.25 -17.89
CA VAL A 15 10.35 -3.32 -17.70
C VAL A 15 10.99 -4.69 -17.88
N HIS A 16 11.83 -4.88 -18.91
CA HIS A 16 12.50 -6.15 -19.15
C HIS A 16 13.50 -6.49 -18.05
N ARG A 17 14.27 -5.51 -17.57
CA ARG A 17 15.19 -5.68 -16.44
C ARG A 17 14.43 -6.09 -15.19
N LEU A 18 13.34 -5.40 -14.85
CA LEU A 18 12.55 -5.73 -13.67
C LEU A 18 11.86 -7.09 -13.82
N LYS A 19 11.28 -7.38 -14.99
CA LYS A 19 10.68 -8.68 -15.28
C LYS A 19 11.73 -9.79 -15.13
N THR A 20 12.96 -9.57 -15.60
CA THR A 20 14.05 -10.52 -15.41
C THR A 20 14.36 -10.69 -13.93
N LEU A 21 14.58 -9.60 -13.19
CA LEU A 21 14.77 -9.62 -11.73
C LEU A 21 13.69 -10.43 -11.00
N ILE A 22 12.42 -10.15 -11.28
CA ILE A 22 11.26 -10.87 -10.73
C ILE A 22 11.35 -12.36 -11.05
N MET A 23 11.68 -12.71 -12.30
CA MET A 23 11.73 -14.11 -12.76
C MET A 23 13.01 -14.85 -12.32
N THR A 24 14.14 -14.16 -12.10
CA THR A 24 15.46 -14.78 -11.89
C THR A 24 15.93 -14.77 -10.44
N GLU A 25 15.58 -13.75 -9.65
CA GLU A 25 16.18 -13.58 -8.33
C GLU A 25 15.39 -14.25 -7.19
N GLN A 26 14.08 -14.54 -7.35
CA GLN A 26 13.30 -15.42 -6.47
C GLN A 26 11.84 -15.55 -6.94
N MET A 27 11.45 -16.73 -7.43
CA MET A 27 10.02 -17.03 -7.67
C MET A 27 9.16 -17.04 -6.39
N ASP A 28 9.79 -17.15 -5.22
CA ASP A 28 9.12 -17.21 -3.90
C ASP A 28 8.99 -15.84 -3.17
N ARG A 29 9.55 -14.74 -3.70
CA ARG A 29 9.64 -13.47 -2.92
C ARG A 29 8.87 -12.29 -3.46
N PHE A 30 8.38 -12.34 -4.70
CA PHE A 30 7.43 -11.33 -5.18
C PHE A 30 5.98 -11.74 -4.98
N TRP A 31 5.73 -13.02 -4.72
CA TRP A 31 4.40 -13.62 -4.51
C TRP A 31 4.48 -14.42 -3.20
N TYR A 32 3.82 -13.95 -2.14
CA TYR A 32 3.55 -14.70 -0.90
C TYR A 32 4.74 -15.06 0.02
N SER A 33 5.49 -14.07 0.51
CA SER A 33 6.12 -14.29 1.82
C SER A 33 5.01 -14.38 2.86
N LYS A 34 4.95 -15.47 3.64
CA LYS A 34 4.07 -15.58 4.81
C LYS A 34 4.28 -14.44 5.83
N ASP A 35 5.43 -13.77 5.77
CA ASP A 35 5.76 -12.63 6.62
C ASP A 35 5.09 -11.32 6.16
N GLN A 36 4.54 -11.29 4.94
CA GLN A 36 3.89 -10.14 4.32
C GLN A 36 2.42 -10.44 3.97
N ASP A 37 1.81 -11.38 4.70
CA ASP A 37 0.42 -11.79 4.51
C ASP A 37 -0.34 -11.82 5.82
N GLY A 38 -1.59 -11.36 5.80
CA GLY A 38 -2.56 -11.62 6.84
C GLY A 38 -2.91 -10.41 7.70
N ILE A 39 -3.60 -10.69 8.81
CA ILE A 39 -4.19 -9.67 9.68
C ILE A 39 -3.15 -8.73 10.32
N ASP A 40 -1.90 -9.15 10.39
CA ASP A 40 -0.81 -8.36 10.98
C ASP A 40 -0.09 -7.51 9.91
N THR A 41 -0.32 -7.75 8.62
CA THR A 41 0.30 -6.97 7.53
C THR A 41 -0.48 -5.69 7.27
N GLN A 42 0.17 -4.54 7.47
CA GLN A 42 -0.47 -3.23 7.38
C GLN A 42 -0.06 -2.42 6.14
N LEU A 43 1.06 -2.77 5.52
CA LEU A 43 1.64 -2.09 4.35
C LEU A 43 2.20 -3.13 3.39
N MET A 44 1.86 -3.01 2.12
CA MET A 44 2.47 -3.79 1.03
C MET A 44 2.88 -2.88 -0.11
N ARG A 45 4.03 -3.18 -0.70
CA ARG A 45 4.58 -2.48 -1.87
C ARG A 45 4.90 -3.50 -2.95
N ILE A 46 4.29 -3.33 -4.11
CA ILE A 46 4.36 -4.29 -5.21
C ILE A 46 4.77 -3.55 -6.47
N LYS A 47 5.76 -4.09 -7.17
CA LYS A 47 6.12 -3.60 -8.51
C LYS A 47 5.66 -4.62 -9.54
N LEU A 48 4.77 -4.21 -10.44
CA LEU A 48 4.15 -5.10 -11.41
C LEU A 48 4.45 -4.64 -12.85
N PRO A 49 5.25 -5.38 -13.63
CA PRO A 49 5.40 -5.10 -15.06
C PRO A 49 4.13 -5.52 -15.81
N VAL A 50 3.49 -4.57 -16.49
CA VAL A 50 2.29 -4.81 -17.31
C VAL A 50 2.64 -4.57 -18.78
N GLY A 51 2.48 -5.58 -19.61
CA GLY A 51 2.90 -5.51 -21.02
C GLY A 51 4.42 -5.39 -21.19
N GLU A 52 4.86 -4.63 -22.20
CA GLU A 52 6.28 -4.48 -22.54
C GLU A 52 6.90 -3.18 -22.05
N ASP A 53 6.12 -2.14 -21.77
CA ASP A 53 6.60 -0.77 -21.52
C ASP A 53 5.83 -0.03 -20.41
N ALA A 54 5.02 -0.74 -19.61
CA ALA A 54 4.40 -0.20 -18.41
C ALA A 54 4.89 -0.91 -17.15
N LEU A 55 5.19 -0.12 -16.13
CA LEU A 55 5.52 -0.58 -14.80
C LEU A 55 4.57 0.08 -13.81
N TYR A 56 3.92 -0.71 -12.96
CA TYR A 56 3.10 -0.21 -11.86
C TYR A 56 3.88 -0.30 -10.55
N ASP A 57 3.90 0.78 -9.79
CA ASP A 57 4.40 0.81 -8.42
C ASP A 57 3.22 0.99 -7.47
N ILE A 58 2.85 -0.09 -6.80
CA ILE A 58 1.60 -0.20 -6.05
C ILE A 58 1.93 -0.19 -4.57
N THR A 59 1.51 0.87 -3.88
CA THR A 59 1.55 0.95 -2.42
C THR A 59 0.14 0.77 -1.88
N MET A 60 -0.06 -0.28 -1.09
CA MET A 60 -1.32 -0.60 -0.45
C MET A 60 -1.16 -0.56 1.07
N MET A 61 -2.11 0.04 1.76
CA MET A 61 -2.12 0.12 3.22
C MET A 61 -3.51 -0.05 3.81
N THR A 62 -3.57 -0.54 5.04
CA THR A 62 -4.81 -0.50 5.81
C THR A 62 -5.15 0.95 6.17
N ALA A 63 -6.43 1.24 6.26
CA ALA A 63 -6.92 2.54 6.71
C ALA A 63 -6.47 2.90 8.12
N GLN A 64 -6.26 1.88 8.95
CA GLN A 64 -5.73 2.04 10.29
C GLN A 64 -4.29 2.56 10.27
N LEU A 65 -3.41 1.96 9.47
CA LEU A 65 -2.04 2.44 9.32
C LEU A 65 -2.02 3.84 8.70
N TYR A 66 -2.84 4.08 7.67
CA TYR A 66 -2.91 5.39 7.02
C TYR A 66 -3.34 6.49 8.00
N ALA A 67 -4.44 6.28 8.73
CA ALA A 67 -4.93 7.23 9.73
C ALA A 67 -3.91 7.47 10.84
N ALA A 68 -3.24 6.41 11.30
CA ALA A 68 -2.21 6.52 12.31
C ALA A 68 -1.00 7.35 11.84
N ARG A 69 -0.57 7.16 10.59
CA ARG A 69 0.52 7.94 9.98
C ARG A 69 0.17 9.42 9.85
N LEU A 70 -1.02 9.73 9.34
CA LEU A 70 -1.50 11.12 9.27
C LEU A 70 -1.52 11.78 10.66
N ALA A 71 -2.07 11.09 11.65
CA ALA A 71 -2.11 11.60 13.03
C ALA A 71 -0.71 11.78 13.63
N ALA A 72 0.22 10.86 13.36
CA ALA A 72 1.60 10.94 13.84
C ALA A 72 2.38 12.08 13.19
N GLU A 73 2.19 12.32 11.89
CA GLU A 73 2.73 13.48 11.18
C GLU A 73 2.23 14.80 11.78
N GLU A 74 0.93 14.91 12.08
CA GLU A 74 0.37 16.09 12.79
C GLU A 74 1.00 16.29 14.18
N MET A 75 1.40 15.20 14.84
CA MET A 75 2.07 15.23 16.14
C MET A 75 3.59 15.49 16.04
N GLY A 76 4.13 15.62 14.82
CA GLY A 76 5.54 15.92 14.58
C GLY A 76 6.47 14.70 14.66
N GLN A 77 5.96 13.47 14.52
CA GLN A 77 6.81 12.28 14.38
C GLN A 77 7.51 12.28 13.02
N LEU A 78 8.75 11.77 12.98
CA LEU A 78 9.57 11.79 11.77
C LEU A 78 9.50 10.46 11.00
N PRO A 79 9.67 10.47 9.66
CA PRO A 79 9.77 9.25 8.87
C PRO A 79 10.91 8.34 9.35
N GLY A 80 10.66 7.02 9.37
CA GLY A 80 11.60 6.01 9.86
C GLY A 80 11.48 5.70 11.36
N GLU A 81 10.66 6.44 12.11
CA GLU A 81 10.32 6.10 13.49
C GLU A 81 9.28 4.97 13.54
N ARG A 82 9.28 4.19 14.62
CA ARG A 82 8.18 3.26 14.89
C ARG A 82 7.00 4.06 15.43
N LEU A 83 5.82 3.82 14.88
CA LEU A 83 4.62 4.51 15.33
C LEU A 83 4.27 4.11 16.77
N ALA A 84 4.39 5.05 17.70
CA ALA A 84 3.95 4.85 19.08
C ALA A 84 2.42 5.08 19.18
N ILE A 85 1.67 4.03 19.52
CA ILE A 85 0.21 4.12 19.72
C ILE A 85 -0.07 4.79 21.09
N THR A 86 -0.14 6.12 21.08
CA THR A 86 -0.43 6.94 22.26
C THR A 86 -1.91 7.30 22.35
N GLN A 87 -2.36 7.75 23.54
CA GLN A 87 -3.75 8.24 23.69
C GLN A 87 -4.07 9.46 22.80
N GLN A 88 -3.08 10.32 22.55
CA GLN A 88 -3.22 11.48 21.67
C GLN A 88 -3.46 11.05 20.21
N LEU A 89 -2.71 10.04 19.74
CA LEU A 89 -2.92 9.45 18.40
C LEU A 89 -4.31 8.85 18.25
N LEU A 90 -4.79 8.11 19.26
CA LEU A 90 -6.13 7.48 19.22
C LEU A 90 -7.26 8.51 19.07
N SER A 91 -7.11 9.70 19.66
CA SER A 91 -8.08 10.79 19.52
C SER A 91 -8.15 11.42 18.13
N ARG A 92 -7.24 11.06 17.22
CA ARG A 92 -7.09 11.60 15.86
C ARG A 92 -7.49 10.62 14.76
N MET A 93 -7.99 9.43 15.10
CA MET A 93 -8.25 8.37 14.11
C MET A 93 -9.42 8.63 13.15
N ASP A 94 -10.25 9.62 13.46
CA ASP A 94 -11.40 10.04 12.64
C ASP A 94 -11.00 10.79 11.35
N MET A 95 -9.69 10.96 11.09
CA MET A 95 -9.16 11.68 9.93
C MET A 95 -9.43 10.98 8.59
N VAL A 96 -9.61 9.65 8.58
CA VAL A 96 -9.84 8.87 7.35
C VAL A 96 -11.30 8.45 7.28
N THR A 97 -12.04 9.06 6.36
CA THR A 97 -13.50 8.90 6.26
C THR A 97 -13.93 7.85 5.24
N GLN A 98 -13.09 7.57 4.25
CA GLN A 98 -13.38 6.64 3.16
C GLN A 98 -12.11 5.96 2.65
N GLU A 99 -12.26 4.81 1.98
CA GLU A 99 -11.18 4.19 1.22
C GLU A 99 -10.66 5.12 0.14
N LEU A 100 -9.37 5.02 -0.18
CA LEU A 100 -8.67 5.94 -1.07
C LEU A 100 -7.96 5.16 -2.18
N PHE A 101 -8.13 5.64 -3.41
CA PHE A 101 -7.48 5.08 -4.60
C PHE A 101 -6.95 6.25 -5.42
N VAL A 102 -5.63 6.36 -5.55
CA VAL A 102 -4.97 7.45 -6.26
C VAL A 102 -4.01 6.87 -7.29
N VAL A 103 -4.08 7.41 -8.50
CA VAL A 103 -3.17 7.09 -9.60
C VAL A 103 -2.23 8.27 -9.80
N ASP A 104 -0.93 7.99 -9.78
CA ASP A 104 0.13 8.95 -10.05
C ASP A 104 0.87 8.56 -11.34
N ASN A 105 0.56 9.26 -12.43
CA ASN A 105 1.22 9.05 -13.72
C ASN A 105 2.60 9.75 -13.81
N GLU A 106 2.99 10.52 -12.79
CA GLU A 106 4.29 11.19 -12.70
C GLU A 106 5.31 10.44 -11.85
N HIS A 107 4.94 9.24 -11.36
CA HIS A 107 5.79 8.44 -10.48
C HIS A 107 7.15 8.12 -11.13
N PRO A 108 8.28 8.26 -10.39
CA PRO A 108 9.64 8.18 -10.96
C PRO A 108 9.98 6.80 -11.55
N ASP A 109 9.33 5.75 -11.06
CA ASP A 109 9.58 4.37 -11.49
C ASP A 109 8.50 3.83 -12.45
N GLY A 110 7.43 4.58 -12.78
CA GLY A 110 6.30 4.02 -13.54
C GLY A 110 4.98 4.75 -13.35
N VAL A 111 3.88 3.99 -13.28
CA VAL A 111 2.56 4.46 -12.83
C VAL A 111 2.41 4.10 -11.36
N GLY A 112 2.34 5.10 -10.50
CA GLY A 112 2.10 4.93 -9.08
C GLY A 112 0.63 4.64 -8.81
N LEU A 113 0.35 3.62 -7.98
CA LEU A 113 -0.97 3.35 -7.43
C LEU A 113 -0.88 3.40 -5.91
N PHE A 114 -1.65 4.29 -5.30
CA PHE A 114 -1.76 4.40 -3.85
C PHE A 114 -3.16 3.99 -3.41
N ILE A 115 -3.23 2.98 -2.54
CA ILE A 115 -4.46 2.30 -2.18
C ILE A 115 -4.59 2.21 -0.66
N VAL A 116 -5.72 2.67 -0.12
CA VAL A 116 -6.08 2.58 1.30
C VAL A 116 -7.37 1.78 1.45
N LEU A 117 -7.33 0.69 2.22
CA LEU A 117 -8.44 -0.25 2.37
C LEU A 117 -8.93 -0.34 3.81
N ASN A 118 -10.25 -0.49 3.99
CA ASN A 118 -10.84 -0.81 5.28
C ASN A 118 -10.82 -2.32 5.55
N SER A 119 -9.63 -2.87 5.79
CA SER A 119 -9.42 -4.26 6.18
C SER A 119 -8.68 -4.36 7.52
N ASP A 120 -8.77 -5.52 8.17
CA ASP A 120 -8.01 -5.81 9.41
C ASP A 120 -6.51 -5.98 9.11
N GLY A 121 -6.18 -6.50 7.93
CA GLY A 121 -4.83 -6.61 7.40
C GLY A 121 -4.87 -6.81 5.89
N LEU A 122 -3.70 -6.84 5.28
CA LEU A 122 -3.55 -7.05 3.85
C LEU A 122 -3.28 -8.52 3.62
N THR A 123 -4.19 -9.16 2.89
CA THR A 123 -3.95 -10.51 2.40
C THR A 123 -3.65 -10.48 0.92
N HIS A 124 -2.94 -11.50 0.48
CA HIS A 124 -2.70 -11.63 -0.95
C HIS A 124 -3.98 -11.89 -1.73
N GLU A 125 -5.00 -12.59 -1.20
CA GLU A 125 -6.27 -12.75 -1.93
C GLU A 125 -6.93 -11.39 -2.19
N LEU A 126 -6.93 -10.50 -1.19
CA LEU A 126 -7.43 -9.14 -1.34
C LEU A 126 -6.66 -8.37 -2.42
N ILE A 127 -5.34 -8.56 -2.47
CA ILE A 127 -4.48 -7.90 -3.46
C ILE A 127 -4.75 -8.44 -4.85
N ASP A 128 -4.82 -9.76 -4.99
CA ASP A 128 -5.09 -10.42 -6.28
C ASP A 128 -6.45 -10.00 -6.81
N GLU A 129 -7.48 -9.95 -5.97
CA GLU A 129 -8.81 -9.45 -6.36
C GLU A 129 -8.73 -8.02 -6.89
N ILE A 130 -8.04 -7.12 -6.20
CA ILE A 130 -7.88 -5.72 -6.61
C ILE A 130 -7.08 -5.59 -7.91
N LEU A 131 -5.99 -6.34 -8.04
CA LEU A 131 -5.14 -6.32 -9.22
C LEU A 131 -5.86 -6.93 -10.43
N LEU A 132 -6.58 -8.03 -10.25
CA LEU A 132 -7.38 -8.67 -11.30
C LEU A 132 -8.50 -7.73 -11.75
N ASP A 133 -9.20 -7.09 -10.83
CA ASP A 133 -10.24 -6.11 -11.16
C ASP A 133 -9.67 -4.91 -11.92
N PHE A 134 -8.49 -4.44 -11.53
CA PHE A 134 -7.78 -3.36 -12.24
C PHE A 134 -7.38 -3.77 -13.66
N ILE A 135 -6.76 -4.94 -13.82
CA ILE A 135 -6.31 -5.48 -15.13
C ILE A 135 -7.50 -5.73 -16.06
N ASN A 136 -8.59 -6.29 -15.54
CA ASN A 136 -9.72 -6.71 -16.36
C ASN A 136 -10.62 -5.55 -16.80
N ASN A 137 -10.74 -4.51 -15.96
CA ASN A 137 -11.71 -3.44 -16.19
C ASN A 137 -11.09 -2.14 -16.70
N ASP A 138 -9.76 -2.06 -16.85
CA ASP A 138 -9.00 -0.89 -17.31
C ASP A 138 -9.43 0.43 -16.63
N SER A 139 -9.98 0.30 -15.42
CA SER A 139 -10.62 1.35 -14.63
C SER A 139 -10.53 0.97 -13.16
N ILE A 140 -10.42 1.99 -12.30
CA ILE A 140 -10.39 1.86 -10.85
C ILE A 140 -11.81 1.51 -10.38
N PRO A 141 -12.13 0.29 -9.90
CA PRO A 141 -13.49 -0.02 -9.55
C PRO A 141 -13.57 -0.36 -8.07
N LEU A 142 -13.12 0.56 -7.21
CA LEU A 142 -13.55 0.49 -5.82
C LEU A 142 -14.33 1.76 -5.54
N LYS A 143 -15.66 1.63 -5.61
CA LYS A 143 -16.56 2.63 -5.04
C LYS A 143 -16.04 2.90 -3.64
N MET A 144 -15.56 4.12 -3.40
CA MET A 144 -15.02 4.50 -2.10
C MET A 144 -16.01 4.09 -1.02
N ARG A 145 -15.60 3.17 -0.15
CA ARG A 145 -16.43 2.69 0.96
C ARG A 145 -16.16 3.57 2.17
N ALA A 146 -17.22 3.89 2.90
CA ALA A 146 -17.08 4.58 4.17
C ALA A 146 -16.26 3.71 5.15
N ILE A 147 -15.36 4.35 5.88
CA ILE A 147 -14.56 3.69 6.92
C ILE A 147 -15.16 4.03 8.26
N ASN A 148 -15.31 3.02 9.12
CA ASN A 148 -15.81 3.21 10.47
C ASN A 148 -14.65 3.62 11.38
N PRO A 149 -14.63 4.87 11.90
CA PRO A 149 -13.51 5.33 12.73
C PRO A 149 -13.42 4.57 14.05
N ALA A 150 -14.56 4.17 14.63
CA ALA A 150 -14.57 3.38 15.86
C ALA A 150 -13.85 2.04 15.68
N THR A 151 -14.01 1.41 14.51
CA THR A 151 -13.28 0.18 14.17
C THR A 151 -11.77 0.42 14.05
N LEU A 152 -11.33 1.55 13.48
CA LEU A 152 -9.91 1.88 13.40
C LEU A 152 -9.28 2.07 14.79
N VAL A 153 -9.98 2.77 15.69
CA VAL A 153 -9.56 2.96 17.08
C VAL A 153 -9.47 1.63 17.81
N GLU A 154 -10.48 0.77 17.67
CA GLU A 154 -10.50 -0.56 18.27
C GLU A 154 -9.31 -1.41 17.80
N ARG A 155 -9.03 -1.43 16.50
CA ARG A 155 -7.87 -2.16 15.96
C ARG A 155 -6.55 -1.61 16.52
N LEU A 156 -6.39 -0.29 16.69
CA LEU A 156 -5.16 0.28 17.26
C LEU A 156 -5.00 -0.02 18.74
N MET A 157 -6.11 0.00 19.49
CA MET A 157 -6.12 -0.40 20.88
C MET A 157 -5.67 -1.85 21.03
N LYS A 158 -6.19 -2.76 20.19
CA LYS A 158 -5.76 -4.15 20.15
C LYS A 158 -4.27 -4.29 19.86
N VAL A 159 -3.74 -3.57 18.87
CA VAL A 159 -2.30 -3.59 18.55
C VAL A 159 -1.45 -3.13 19.75
N ARG A 160 -1.90 -2.09 20.46
CA ARG A 160 -1.23 -1.60 21.67
C ARG A 160 -1.23 -2.64 22.78
N GLU A 161 -2.38 -3.28 23.03
CA GLU A 161 -2.55 -4.32 24.04
C GLU A 161 -1.69 -5.56 23.74
N GLU A 162 -1.66 -5.96 22.47
CA GLU A 162 -0.88 -7.11 21.97
C GLU A 162 0.60 -6.78 21.72
N ARG A 163 1.02 -5.53 21.93
CA ARG A 163 2.39 -5.03 21.68
C ARG A 163 2.88 -5.24 20.23
N LYS A 164 1.98 -5.15 19.26
CA LYS A 164 2.23 -5.34 17.82
C LYS A 164 2.62 -4.06 17.06
N HIS A 165 3.24 -3.10 17.76
CA HIS A 165 3.59 -1.78 17.21
C HIS A 165 4.62 -1.85 16.08
N ASP A 166 5.39 -2.94 16.00
CA ASP A 166 6.40 -3.15 14.96
C ASP A 166 5.81 -3.30 13.55
N PHE A 167 4.50 -3.58 13.43
CA PHE A 167 3.81 -3.64 12.14
C PHE A 167 3.38 -2.27 11.59
N TYR A 168 3.66 -1.18 12.32
CA TYR A 168 3.26 0.19 11.96
C TYR A 168 4.48 1.10 11.81
N PRO A 169 5.27 0.94 10.73
CA PRO A 169 6.36 1.89 10.44
C PRO A 169 5.81 3.25 9.99
N LEU A 170 6.52 4.35 10.28
CA LEU A 170 6.31 5.66 9.65
C LEU A 170 7.10 5.78 8.35
#